data_AF-A0A7W8N7U5-F1
#
_entry.id   AF-A0A7W8N7U5-F1
#
_cell.length_a   1.000
_cell.length_b   1.000
_cell.length_c   1.000
_cell.angle_alpha   90.00
_cell.angle_beta   90.00
_cell.angle_gamma   90.00
#
_symmetry.space_group_name_H-M   'P 1'
#
loop_
_entity.id
_entity.type
_entity.pdbx_description
1 polymer ?
#
loop_
_entity_poly.entity_id
_entity_poly.type
_entity_poly.pdbx_seq_one_letter_code
_entity_poly.pdbx_strand_id
1 'polypeptide(L)'
;MNRSGLLAGTWACLLGLAVASCNHQAADSSLATPPAASAAASPTKPAISADDTTWGNYLAAQGHIHVKDVSMHPYIYVIPGGDSPQADTRRQEESDSISHAVGPILIPGGLLIIGGPSAQQTSAFITALSKQLKADALRGIVVLVVSEASQEKVVQGALKPTGATIRFVAF
;
A
#
# COMPACT_ATOMS: atom_id res chain seq x y z
N MET A 1 12.53 24.35 -44.10
CA MET A 1 13.76 25.13 -43.86
C MET A 1 14.65 24.35 -42.89
N ASN A 2 15.74 23.78 -43.40
CA ASN A 2 16.85 23.21 -42.63
C ASN A 2 17.74 24.32 -42.10
N ARG A 3 18.29 24.15 -40.88
CA ARG A 3 19.56 24.77 -40.51
C ARG A 3 20.43 23.76 -39.76
N SER A 4 21.20 23.01 -40.55
CA SER A 4 22.41 22.32 -40.13
C SER A 4 23.47 23.37 -39.77
N GLY A 5 24.11 23.22 -38.60
CA GLY A 5 25.27 24.01 -38.19
C GLY A 5 26.37 23.05 -37.78
N LEU A 6 27.40 22.95 -38.62
CA LEU A 6 28.55 22.07 -38.52
C LEU A 6 29.74 22.97 -38.19
N LEU A 7 30.40 22.79 -37.04
CA LEU A 7 31.73 23.36 -36.81
C LEU A 7 32.60 22.37 -36.03
N ALA A 8 33.65 21.95 -36.74
CA ALA A 8 34.76 21.16 -36.29
C ALA A 8 35.68 21.97 -35.36
N GLY A 9 36.34 21.27 -34.43
CA GLY A 9 37.36 21.85 -33.56
C GLY A 9 38.20 20.74 -32.93
N THR A 10 39.11 20.18 -33.72
CA THR A 10 40.14 19.25 -33.27
C THR A 10 41.21 20.02 -32.50
N TRP A 11 41.46 19.70 -31.23
CA TRP A 11 42.66 20.15 -30.52
C TRP A 11 43.31 19.00 -29.78
N ALA A 12 44.55 18.74 -30.16
CA ALA A 12 45.38 17.65 -29.71
C ALA A 12 46.25 18.06 -28.52
N CYS A 13 46.33 17.15 -27.54
CA CYS A 13 47.40 16.86 -26.59
C CYS A 13 48.27 18.00 -26.03
N LEU A 14 48.19 18.17 -24.71
CA LEU A 14 49.39 18.32 -23.87
C LEU A 14 49.40 17.25 -22.79
N LEU A 15 50.40 16.38 -22.88
CA LEU A 15 50.78 15.39 -21.88
C LEU A 15 51.33 16.11 -20.64
N GLY A 16 50.83 15.71 -19.46
CA GLY A 16 51.49 15.91 -18.18
C GLY A 16 51.47 14.59 -17.41
N LEU A 17 52.51 13.77 -17.60
CA LEU A 17 52.80 12.62 -16.74
C LEU A 17 53.32 13.12 -15.38
N ALA A 18 52.70 12.68 -14.29
CA ALA A 18 53.30 12.68 -12.95
C ALA A 18 53.13 11.30 -12.30
N VAL A 19 54.20 10.52 -12.42
CA VAL A 19 54.75 9.49 -11.51
C VAL A 19 53.83 8.72 -10.55
N ALA A 20 53.68 7.45 -10.91
CA ALA A 20 53.62 6.22 -10.12
C ALA A 20 53.83 6.29 -8.59
N SER A 21 52.87 5.71 -7.86
CA SER A 21 53.16 4.79 -6.76
C SER A 21 52.20 3.59 -6.81
N CYS A 22 52.79 2.43 -7.11
CA CYS A 22 52.43 1.05 -6.76
C CYS A 22 51.03 0.48 -7.07
N ASN A 23 51.00 -0.07 -8.28
CA ASN A 23 50.27 -1.22 -8.82
C ASN A 23 50.00 -2.41 -7.85
N HIS A 24 48.74 -2.84 -7.75
CA HIS A 24 48.32 -4.20 -8.13
C HIS A 24 46.86 -4.22 -8.63
N GLN A 25 46.68 -4.96 -9.73
CA GLN A 25 45.50 -5.18 -10.60
C GLN A 25 44.20 -5.55 -9.84
N ALA A 26 42.99 -5.31 -10.36
CA ALA A 26 42.54 -5.65 -11.72
C ALA A 26 41.44 -4.72 -12.25
N ALA A 27 41.44 -4.60 -13.58
CA ALA A 27 40.41 -3.99 -14.39
C ALA A 27 39.07 -4.71 -14.23
N ASP A 28 37.99 -3.96 -14.20
CA ASP A 28 36.75 -4.45 -14.76
C ASP A 28 35.98 -3.35 -15.48
N SER A 29 35.46 -3.73 -16.62
CA SER A 29 34.77 -2.87 -17.57
C SER A 29 33.37 -2.57 -17.03
N SER A 30 33.15 -1.38 -16.48
CA SER A 30 31.80 -0.97 -16.14
C SER A 30 31.11 -0.40 -17.39
N LEU A 31 30.45 -1.30 -18.13
CA LEU A 31 29.34 -0.96 -18.99
C LEU A 31 28.37 -0.08 -18.19
N ALA A 32 28.10 1.12 -18.68
CA ALA A 32 27.08 1.99 -18.11
C ALA A 32 25.71 1.29 -18.19
N THR A 33 25.27 0.74 -17.06
CA THR A 33 23.92 0.23 -16.84
C THR A 33 22.91 1.36 -17.07
N PRO A 34 21.82 1.14 -17.83
CA PRO A 34 20.71 2.08 -17.90
C PRO A 34 20.18 2.37 -16.49
N PRO A 35 19.68 3.59 -16.19
CA PRO A 35 19.13 3.87 -14.87
C PRO A 35 18.01 2.88 -14.56
N ALA A 36 18.18 2.14 -13.47
CA ALA A 36 17.13 1.29 -12.95
C ALA A 36 15.89 2.16 -12.73
N ALA A 37 14.78 1.79 -13.37
CA ALA A 37 13.49 2.43 -13.13
C ALA A 37 13.21 2.34 -11.63
N SER A 38 13.10 3.49 -10.96
CA SER A 38 12.68 3.56 -9.57
C SER A 38 11.34 2.84 -9.42
N ALA A 39 11.37 1.66 -8.81
CA ALA A 39 10.16 1.08 -8.23
C ALA A 39 9.62 2.12 -7.25
N ALA A 40 8.38 2.58 -7.46
CA ALA A 40 7.74 3.50 -6.55
C ALA A 40 7.78 2.89 -5.14
N ALA A 41 8.38 3.61 -4.20
CA ALA A 41 8.46 3.16 -2.82
C ALA A 41 7.04 3.05 -2.26
N SER A 42 6.75 1.97 -1.53
CA SER A 42 5.51 1.85 -0.75
C SER A 42 5.41 3.03 0.23
N PRO A 43 4.20 3.55 0.50
CA PRO A 43 4.04 4.65 1.43
C PRO A 43 4.56 4.23 2.81
N THR A 44 5.16 5.17 3.53
CA THR A 44 5.69 4.90 4.88
C THR A 44 4.52 4.66 5.84
N LYS A 45 4.60 3.57 6.61
CA LYS A 45 3.64 3.26 7.68
C LYS A 45 3.59 4.42 8.70
N PRO A 46 2.39 4.91 9.08
CA PRO A 46 2.24 5.91 10.12
C PRO A 46 2.69 5.40 11.49
N ALA A 47 3.02 6.33 12.39
CA ALA A 47 3.21 5.99 13.80
C ALA A 47 1.89 5.49 14.41
N ILE A 48 1.99 4.59 15.39
CA ILE A 48 0.81 4.07 16.12
C ILE A 48 0.00 5.21 16.77
N SER A 49 0.67 6.29 17.18
CA SER A 49 0.06 7.48 17.78
C SER A 49 -0.46 8.51 16.77
N ALA A 50 -0.36 8.26 15.47
CA ALA A 50 -0.87 9.17 14.45
C ALA A 50 -2.40 9.22 14.47
N ASP A 51 -2.96 10.35 14.05
CA ASP A 51 -4.42 10.54 13.98
C ASP A 51 -5.07 9.74 12.84
N ASP A 52 -6.41 9.66 12.89
CA ASP A 52 -7.19 8.93 11.89
C ASP A 52 -7.03 9.50 10.47
N THR A 53 -6.77 10.81 10.33
CA THR A 53 -6.56 11.43 9.01
C THR A 53 -5.27 10.91 8.37
N THR A 54 -4.20 10.84 9.16
CA THR A 54 -2.90 10.32 8.73
C THR A 54 -3.00 8.84 8.35
N TRP A 55 -3.69 8.05 9.17
CA TRP A 55 -3.96 6.64 8.85
C TRP A 55 -4.85 6.49 7.61
N GLY A 56 -5.92 7.28 7.47
CA GLY A 56 -6.81 7.26 6.31
C GLY A 56 -6.07 7.56 5.00
N ASN A 57 -5.20 8.57 5.00
CA ASN A 57 -4.35 8.90 3.85
C ASN A 57 -3.39 7.77 3.48
N TYR A 58 -2.78 7.12 4.48
CA TYR A 58 -1.94 5.95 4.25
C TYR A 58 -2.73 4.80 3.62
N LEU A 59 -3.93 4.49 4.13
CA LEU A 59 -4.80 3.46 3.57
C LEU A 59 -5.24 3.78 2.13
N ALA A 60 -5.56 5.04 1.84
CA ALA A 60 -5.87 5.49 0.49
C ALA A 60 -4.71 5.25 -0.48
N ALA A 61 -3.48 5.58 -0.06
CA ALA A 61 -2.28 5.33 -0.85
C ALA A 61 -2.04 3.84 -1.10
N GLN A 62 -2.26 2.98 -0.09
CA GLN A 62 -2.20 1.53 -0.25
C GLN A 62 -3.26 1.01 -1.23
N GLY A 63 -4.49 1.52 -1.16
CA GLY A 63 -5.56 1.24 -2.13
C GLY A 63 -5.13 1.52 -3.56
N HIS A 64 -4.55 2.69 -3.81
CA HIS A 64 -4.12 3.11 -5.15
C HIS A 64 -3.04 2.18 -5.75
N ILE A 65 -2.14 1.66 -4.92
CA ILE A 65 -1.03 0.81 -5.38
C ILE A 65 -1.49 -0.64 -5.59
N HIS A 66 -2.33 -1.16 -4.69
CA HIS A 66 -2.65 -2.59 -4.62
C HIS A 66 -3.99 -2.98 -5.25
N VAL A 67 -4.83 -2.01 -5.61
CA VAL A 67 -6.16 -2.25 -6.20
C VAL A 67 -6.32 -1.43 -7.48
N LYS A 68 -5.67 -1.88 -8.55
CA LYS A 68 -5.68 -1.21 -9.88
C LYS A 68 -6.89 -1.58 -10.74
N ASP A 69 -7.59 -2.64 -10.36
CA ASP A 69 -8.73 -3.25 -11.05
C ASP A 69 -10.08 -2.71 -10.60
N VAL A 70 -10.11 -1.83 -9.59
CA VAL A 70 -11.32 -1.15 -9.13
C VAL A 70 -11.26 0.33 -9.50
N SER A 71 -12.28 0.82 -10.21
CA SER A 71 -12.39 2.23 -10.58
C SER A 71 -13.30 3.04 -9.64
N MET A 72 -14.05 2.37 -8.76
CA MET A 72 -14.95 3.00 -7.81
C MET A 72 -14.18 3.67 -6.67
N HIS A 73 -14.76 4.72 -6.09
CA HIS A 73 -14.19 5.38 -4.91
C HIS A 73 -14.08 4.38 -3.73
N PRO A 74 -12.94 4.34 -3.02
CA PRO A 74 -12.77 3.45 -1.88
C PRO A 74 -13.59 3.92 -0.68
N TYR A 75 -14.19 2.97 0.04
CA TYR A 75 -14.69 3.20 1.39
C TYR A 75 -13.59 2.82 2.38
N ILE A 76 -13.05 3.81 3.10
CA ILE A 76 -11.88 3.64 3.96
C ILE A 76 -12.30 3.70 5.42
N TYR A 77 -11.98 2.66 6.17
CA TYR A 77 -12.27 2.54 7.59
C TYR A 77 -10.97 2.44 8.39
N VAL A 78 -10.70 3.47 9.19
CA VAL A 78 -9.59 3.49 10.15
C VAL A 78 -10.09 2.94 11.47
N ILE A 79 -9.64 1.73 11.80
CA ILE A 79 -10.06 1.03 13.02
C ILE A 79 -9.22 1.55 14.20
N PRO A 80 -9.84 2.16 15.23
CA PRO A 80 -9.10 2.71 16.35
C PRO A 80 -8.42 1.58 17.13
N GLY A 81 -7.19 1.85 17.56
CA GLY A 81 -6.47 1.00 18.51
C GLY A 81 -6.93 1.22 19.95
N GLY A 82 -6.25 0.56 20.88
CA GLY A 82 -6.49 0.68 22.32
C GLY A 82 -7.81 0.06 22.81
N ASP A 83 -7.97 0.08 24.14
CA ASP A 83 -8.99 -0.68 24.87
C ASP A 83 -9.89 0.23 25.73
N SER A 84 -10.03 1.49 25.33
CA SER A 84 -10.94 2.42 26.02
C SER A 84 -12.41 2.17 25.60
N PRO A 85 -13.40 2.46 26.46
CA PRO A 85 -14.82 2.36 26.09
C PRO A 85 -15.18 3.20 24.86
N GLN A 86 -14.50 4.33 24.65
CA GLN A 86 -14.67 5.18 23.47
C GLN A 86 -14.16 4.48 22.20
N ALA A 87 -13.01 3.80 22.28
CA ALA A 87 -12.49 3.02 21.17
C ALA A 87 -13.38 1.82 20.84
N ASP A 88 -13.93 1.15 21.86
CA ASP A 88 -14.92 0.07 21.68
C ASP A 88 -16.19 0.57 21.00
N THR A 89 -16.75 1.69 21.48
CA THR A 89 -17.95 2.31 20.90
C THR A 89 -17.70 2.66 19.43
N ARG A 90 -16.57 3.30 19.13
CA ARG A 90 -16.22 3.65 17.75
C ARG A 90 -16.07 2.40 16.87
N ARG A 91 -15.42 1.33 17.34
CA ARG A 91 -15.37 0.06 16.57
C ARG A 91 -16.76 -0.50 16.31
N GLN A 92 -17.68 -0.42 17.27
CA GLN A 92 -19.05 -0.88 17.06
C GLN A 92 -19.77 -0.03 15.99
N GLU A 93 -19.64 1.29 16.07
CA GLU A 93 -20.23 2.23 15.10
C GLU A 93 -19.71 1.99 13.68
N GLU A 94 -18.41 1.76 13.51
CA GLU A 94 -17.83 1.43 12.19
C GLU A 94 -18.36 0.08 11.68
N SER A 95 -18.55 -0.91 12.57
CA SER A 95 -19.11 -2.22 12.20
C SER A 95 -20.56 -2.10 11.73
N ASP A 96 -21.35 -1.31 12.44
CA ASP A 96 -22.75 -1.05 12.10
C ASP A 96 -22.85 -0.24 10.79
N SER A 97 -21.96 0.75 10.60
CA SER A 97 -21.82 1.51 9.36
C SER A 97 -21.57 0.61 8.16
N ILE A 98 -20.58 -0.29 8.24
CA ILE A 98 -20.31 -1.24 7.15
C ILE A 98 -21.51 -2.16 6.94
N SER A 99 -22.07 -2.73 8.01
CA SER A 99 -23.19 -3.66 7.91
C SER A 99 -24.42 -3.05 7.24
N HIS A 100 -24.72 -1.77 7.49
CA HIS A 100 -25.80 -1.04 6.84
C HIS A 100 -25.47 -0.60 5.41
N ALA A 101 -24.19 -0.37 5.09
CA ALA A 101 -23.74 0.01 3.76
C ALA A 101 -23.70 -1.16 2.77
N VAL A 102 -23.52 -2.40 3.23
CA VAL A 102 -23.46 -3.59 2.37
C VAL A 102 -24.76 -3.83 1.62
N GLY A 103 -24.70 -3.77 0.28
CA GLY A 103 -25.84 -3.88 -0.61
C GLY A 103 -26.30 -2.52 -1.16
N PRO A 104 -26.72 -1.55 -0.32
CA PRO A 104 -27.14 -0.24 -0.80
C PRO A 104 -26.00 0.64 -1.33
N ILE A 105 -24.83 0.61 -0.68
CA ILE A 105 -23.71 1.54 -0.92
C ILE A 105 -22.47 0.77 -1.37
N LEU A 106 -22.12 -0.28 -0.62
CA LEU A 106 -21.07 -1.23 -0.96
C LEU A 106 -21.66 -2.29 -1.90
N ILE A 107 -21.52 -2.04 -3.20
CA ILE A 107 -22.01 -2.87 -4.30
C ILE A 107 -20.86 -3.61 -5.00
N PRO A 108 -21.14 -4.70 -5.74
CA PRO A 108 -20.13 -5.39 -6.56
C PRO A 108 -19.37 -4.41 -7.47
N GLY A 109 -18.05 -4.59 -7.57
CA GLY A 109 -17.13 -3.64 -8.20
C GLY A 109 -16.63 -2.53 -7.26
N GLY A 110 -17.11 -2.48 -6.02
CA GLY A 110 -16.64 -1.57 -4.98
C GLY A 110 -15.32 -2.01 -4.31
N LEU A 111 -14.71 -1.06 -3.60
CA LEU A 111 -13.49 -1.26 -2.81
C LEU A 111 -13.74 -0.83 -1.37
N LEU A 112 -13.51 -1.76 -0.43
CA LEU A 112 -13.48 -1.51 1.00
C LEU A 112 -12.04 -1.62 1.49
N ILE A 113 -11.52 -0.60 2.17
CA ILE A 113 -10.17 -0.60 2.74
C ILE A 113 -10.27 -0.50 4.25
N ILE A 114 -9.65 -1.45 4.96
CA ILE A 114 -9.69 -1.54 6.42
C ILE A 114 -8.26 -1.62 6.95
N GLY A 115 -7.94 -0.79 7.95
CA GLY A 115 -6.67 -0.84 8.66
C GLY A 115 -6.62 0.14 9.82
N GLY A 116 -5.50 0.20 10.53
CA GLY A 116 -5.35 1.12 11.66
C GLY A 116 -4.08 0.88 12.48
N PRO A 117 -3.91 1.64 13.57
CA PRO A 117 -2.70 1.60 14.40
C PRO A 117 -2.47 0.30 15.17
N SER A 118 -3.50 -0.52 15.37
CA SER A 118 -3.37 -1.83 16.04
C SER A 118 -3.83 -2.95 15.12
N ALA A 119 -2.90 -3.84 14.77
CA ALA A 119 -3.16 -5.02 13.95
C ALA A 119 -4.14 -5.99 14.63
N GLN A 120 -4.02 -6.15 15.95
CA GLN A 120 -4.87 -7.00 16.77
C GLN A 120 -6.30 -6.46 16.85
N GLN A 121 -6.48 -5.16 17.08
CA GLN A 121 -7.82 -4.57 17.10
C GLN A 121 -8.46 -4.60 15.70
N THR A 122 -7.66 -4.40 14.64
CA THR A 122 -8.14 -4.53 13.26
C THR A 122 -8.61 -5.94 12.94
N SER A 123 -7.85 -6.99 13.31
CA SER A 123 -8.24 -8.38 13.04
C SER A 123 -9.42 -8.84 13.88
N ALA A 124 -9.50 -8.39 15.14
CA ALA A 124 -10.66 -8.62 16.01
C ALA A 124 -11.92 -7.97 15.45
N PHE A 125 -11.83 -6.70 15.00
CA PHE A 125 -12.91 -6.00 14.32
C PHE A 125 -13.41 -6.76 13.09
N ILE A 126 -12.51 -7.15 12.18
CA ILE A 126 -12.87 -7.91 10.97
C ILE A 126 -13.54 -9.24 11.32
N THR A 127 -13.04 -9.93 12.34
CA THR A 127 -13.60 -11.21 12.82
C THR A 127 -14.99 -11.05 13.43
N ALA A 128 -15.26 -9.93 14.11
CA ALA A 128 -16.57 -9.62 14.67
C ALA A 128 -17.55 -9.23 13.55
N LEU A 129 -17.16 -8.30 12.69
CA LEU A 129 -17.95 -7.84 11.53
C LEU A 129 -18.36 -9.00 10.63
N SER A 130 -17.43 -9.92 10.30
CA SER A 130 -17.74 -11.01 9.39
C SER A 130 -18.79 -11.99 9.92
N LYS A 131 -18.98 -12.07 11.24
CA LYS A 131 -20.06 -12.84 11.88
C LYS A 131 -21.41 -12.13 11.82
N GLN A 132 -21.42 -10.80 11.68
CA GLN A 132 -22.65 -10.01 11.52
C GLN A 132 -23.14 -10.01 10.06
N LEU A 133 -22.22 -10.17 9.11
CA LEU A 133 -22.52 -10.23 7.69
C LEU A 133 -23.10 -11.60 7.30
N LYS A 134 -24.06 -11.59 6.37
CA LYS A 134 -24.54 -12.83 5.75
C LYS A 134 -23.45 -13.45 4.87
N ALA A 135 -23.55 -14.76 4.62
CA ALA A 135 -22.71 -15.40 3.61
C ALA A 135 -22.86 -14.68 2.25
N ASP A 136 -21.75 -14.56 1.52
CA ASP A 136 -21.67 -13.87 0.22
C ASP A 136 -22.09 -12.39 0.20
N ALA A 137 -22.27 -11.75 1.36
CA ALA A 137 -22.70 -10.35 1.45
C ALA A 137 -21.72 -9.37 0.79
N LEU A 138 -20.44 -9.72 0.70
CA LEU A 138 -19.39 -8.92 0.06
C LEU A 138 -18.98 -9.47 -1.32
N ARG A 139 -19.78 -10.34 -1.92
CA ARG A 139 -19.46 -10.93 -3.22
C ARG A 139 -19.26 -9.86 -4.28
N GLY A 140 -18.13 -9.94 -4.98
CA GLY A 140 -17.74 -8.98 -6.02
C GLY A 140 -17.17 -7.67 -5.47
N ILE A 141 -17.00 -7.52 -4.15
CA ILE A 141 -16.29 -6.41 -3.53
C ILE A 141 -14.85 -6.83 -3.28
N VAL A 142 -13.91 -5.92 -3.57
CA VAL A 142 -12.52 -6.07 -3.13
C VAL A 142 -12.39 -5.51 -1.72
N VAL A 143 -11.93 -6.34 -0.79
CA VAL A 143 -11.60 -5.92 0.59
C VAL A 143 -10.09 -5.90 0.73
N LEU A 144 -9.52 -4.70 0.77
CA LEU A 144 -8.11 -4.48 1.07
C LEU A 144 -7.93 -4.34 2.58
N VAL A 145 -7.18 -5.26 3.18
CA VAL A 145 -6.79 -5.18 4.59
C VAL A 145 -5.33 -4.82 4.70
N VAL A 146 -5.04 -3.78 5.46
CA VAL A 146 -3.69 -3.27 5.72
C VAL A 146 -3.38 -3.52 7.20
N SER A 147 -2.50 -4.47 7.50
CA SER A 147 -2.23 -4.93 8.87
C SER A 147 -0.84 -5.57 8.97
N GLU A 148 -0.48 -6.13 10.13
CA GLU A 148 0.75 -6.91 10.27
C GLU A 148 0.60 -8.30 9.64
N ALA A 149 1.67 -8.81 9.03
CA ALA A 149 1.69 -10.14 8.39
C ALA A 149 1.22 -11.29 9.32
N SER A 150 1.43 -11.14 10.64
CA SER A 150 0.97 -12.09 11.64
C SER A 150 -0.56 -12.30 11.65
N GLN A 151 -1.33 -11.32 11.15
CA GLN A 151 -2.79 -11.33 11.16
C GLN A 151 -3.42 -11.90 9.88
N GLU A 152 -2.63 -12.13 8.82
CA GLU A 152 -3.15 -12.45 7.49
C GLU A 152 -4.09 -13.67 7.48
N LYS A 153 -3.66 -14.78 8.10
CA LYS A 153 -4.46 -16.02 8.13
C LYS A 153 -5.79 -15.84 8.86
N VAL A 154 -5.79 -15.08 9.97
CA VAL A 154 -7.00 -14.82 10.75
C VAL A 154 -7.97 -13.97 9.95
N VAL A 155 -7.47 -12.89 9.33
CA VAL A 155 -8.27 -11.99 8.48
C VAL A 155 -8.86 -12.72 7.28
N GLN A 156 -8.03 -13.50 6.57
CA GLN A 156 -8.50 -14.27 5.40
C GLN A 156 -9.56 -15.30 5.79
N GLY A 157 -9.35 -16.02 6.89
CA GLY A 157 -10.32 -16.97 7.42
C GLY A 157 -11.65 -16.30 7.80
N ALA A 158 -11.59 -15.15 8.45
CA ALA A 158 -12.77 -14.39 8.85
C ALA A 158 -13.58 -13.86 7.66
N LEU A 159 -12.91 -13.36 6.61
CA LEU A 159 -13.58 -12.76 5.45
C LEU A 159 -14.03 -13.78 4.40
N LYS A 160 -13.44 -14.98 4.36
CA LYS A 160 -13.76 -16.00 3.35
C LYS A 160 -15.28 -16.29 3.20
N PRO A 161 -16.08 -16.42 4.27
CA PRO A 161 -17.53 -16.68 4.14
C PRO A 161 -18.32 -15.54 3.50
N THR A 162 -17.77 -14.32 3.47
CA THR A 162 -18.44 -13.14 2.92
C THR A 162 -18.41 -13.08 1.39
N GLY A 163 -17.62 -13.93 0.73
CA GLY A 163 -17.45 -13.94 -0.72
C GLY A 163 -16.61 -12.79 -1.28
N ALA A 164 -15.98 -11.98 -0.43
CA ALA A 164 -15.10 -10.89 -0.83
C ALA A 164 -13.87 -11.37 -1.61
N THR A 165 -13.39 -10.54 -2.54
CA THR A 165 -12.02 -10.66 -3.07
C THR A 165 -11.06 -10.03 -2.07
N ILE A 166 -10.36 -10.85 -1.30
CA ILE A 166 -9.49 -10.37 -0.21
C ILE A 166 -8.12 -10.02 -0.77
N ARG A 167 -7.66 -8.80 -0.50
CA ARG A 167 -6.29 -8.36 -0.72
C ARG A 167 -5.68 -8.00 0.63
N PHE A 168 -4.51 -8.56 0.93
CA PHE A 168 -3.81 -8.27 2.18
C PHE A 168 -2.50 -7.55 1.89
N VAL A 169 -2.24 -6.47 2.63
CA VAL A 169 -0.99 -5.71 2.54
C VAL A 169 -0.39 -5.65 3.94
N ALA A 170 0.83 -6.19 4.05
CA ALA A 170 1.60 -6.12 5.27
C ALA A 170 2.35 -4.78 5.39
N PHE A 171 2.52 -4.31 6.62
CA PHE A 171 3.44 -3.23 7.00
C PHE A 171 4.36 -3.63 8.15
#